data_AF-A0A928IHV9-F1
#
_entry.id   AF-A0A928IHV9-F1
#
_cell.length_a   1.000
_cell.length_b   1.000
_cell.length_c   1.000
_cell.angle_alpha   90.00
_cell.angle_beta   90.00
_cell.angle_gamma   90.00
#
_symmetry.space_group_name_H-M   'P 1'
#
loop_
_entity.id
_entity.type
_entity.pdbx_description
1 polymer ?
#
loop_
_entity_poly.entity_id
_entity_poly.type
_entity_poly.pdbx_seq_one_letter_code
_entity_poly.pdbx_strand_id
1 'polypeptide(L)' 'SEYLEKIKYYCLIMSEEYIRNHFSDIKKYANVIENRLDDEWCTMESVLSENAQMLEFAKKYNVNYILIEDKYEINIEL' A
#
# COMPACT_ATOMS: atom_id res chain seq x y z
N SER A 1 23.75 -17.37 -3.97
CA SER A 1 22.37 -16.81 -4.06
C SER A 1 21.57 -16.99 -2.77
N GLU A 2 22.07 -17.69 -1.74
CA GLU A 2 21.38 -17.90 -0.44
C GLU A 2 20.82 -16.65 0.25
N TYR A 3 21.38 -15.47 -0.01
CA TYR A 3 20.90 -14.22 0.58
C TYR A 3 19.55 -13.76 0.02
N LEU A 4 19.32 -13.95 -1.29
CA LEU A 4 18.08 -13.52 -1.95
C LEU A 4 16.88 -14.37 -1.51
N GLU A 5 17.10 -15.65 -1.22
CA GLU A 5 16.06 -16.56 -0.71
C GLU A 5 15.55 -16.19 0.69
N LYS A 6 16.33 -15.38 1.43
CA LYS A 6 15.94 -14.86 2.76
C LYS A 6 15.18 -13.53 2.67
N ILE A 7 15.10 -12.91 1.50
CA ILE A 7 14.38 -11.65 1.32
C ILE A 7 12.90 -11.98 1.13
N LYS A 8 12.09 -11.67 2.14
CA LYS A 8 10.64 -11.71 2.03
C LYS A 8 10.14 -10.37 1.51
N TYR A 9 9.26 -10.40 0.52
CA TYR A 9 8.58 -9.23 -0.01
C TYR A 9 7.07 -9.35 0.23
N TYR A 10 6.46 -8.27 0.71
CA TYR A 10 5.01 -8.17 0.93
C TYR A 10 4.49 -6.83 0.38
N CYS A 11 3.50 -6.88 -0.51
CA CYS A 11 2.72 -5.70 -0.88
C CYS A 11 1.71 -5.37 0.23
N LEU A 12 1.65 -4.11 0.66
CA LEU A 12 0.56 -3.63 1.49
C LEU A 12 -0.53 -3.09 0.57
N ILE A 13 -1.71 -3.67 0.61
CA ILE A 13 -2.86 -3.28 -0.21
C ILE A 13 -3.99 -2.87 0.73
N MET A 14 -4.58 -1.70 0.50
CA MET A 14 -5.74 -1.23 1.26
C MET A 14 -7.04 -1.58 0.54
N SER A 15 -8.12 -1.89 1.24
CA SER A 15 -9.43 -2.02 0.59
C SER A 15 -9.91 -0.65 0.08
N GLU A 16 -10.81 -0.65 -0.91
CA GLU A 16 -11.43 0.59 -1.36
C GLU A 16 -12.16 1.31 -0.21
N GLU A 17 -12.87 0.55 0.63
CA GLU A 17 -13.55 1.07 1.81
C GLU A 17 -12.58 1.71 2.81
N TYR A 18 -11.45 1.05 3.08
CA TYR A 18 -10.39 1.59 3.93
C TYR A 18 -9.88 2.93 3.39
N ILE A 19 -9.53 2.98 2.10
CA ILE A 19 -9.01 4.21 1.48
C ILE A 19 -10.03 5.33 1.60
N ARG A 20 -11.31 5.06 1.31
CA ARG A 20 -12.37 6.08 1.41
C ARG A 20 -12.55 6.60 2.84
N ASN A 21 -12.50 5.72 3.83
CA ASN A 21 -12.69 6.06 5.23
C ASN A 21 -11.47 6.76 5.86
N HIS A 22 -10.26 6.48 5.36
CA HIS A 22 -8.99 6.94 5.94
C HIS A 22 -8.18 7.88 5.02
N PHE A 23 -8.75 8.37 3.93
CA PHE A 23 -8.00 9.17 2.95
C PHE A 23 -7.34 10.43 3.56
N SER A 24 -8.01 11.09 4.51
CA SER A 24 -7.43 12.24 5.21
C SER A 24 -6.15 11.88 5.95
N ASP A 25 -6.11 10.69 6.57
CA ASP A 25 -4.93 10.19 7.26
C ASP A 25 -3.87 9.78 6.24
N ILE A 26 -4.24 9.03 5.21
CA ILE A 26 -3.33 8.64 4.10
C ILE A 26 -2.62 9.87 3.54
N LYS A 27 -3.37 10.93 3.22
CA LYS A 27 -2.81 12.19 2.69
C LYS A 27 -1.92 12.91 3.71
N LYS A 28 -2.34 12.94 4.98
CA LYS A 28 -1.55 13.56 6.06
C LYS A 28 -0.21 12.86 6.28
N TYR A 29 -0.17 11.54 6.14
CA TYR A 29 1.03 10.73 6.34
C TYR A 29 1.87 10.53 5.05
N ALA A 30 1.35 10.88 3.87
CA ALA A 30 2.02 10.72 2.58
C ALA A 30 3.41 11.38 2.51
N ASN A 31 3.61 12.42 3.32
CA ASN A 31 4.78 13.30 3.25
C ASN A 31 5.59 13.33 4.57
N VAL A 32 5.37 12.36 5.47
CA VAL A 32 5.98 12.38 6.82
C VAL A 32 7.47 12.01 6.81
N ILE A 33 7.93 11.26 5.81
CA ILE A 33 9.32 10.79 5.73
C ILE A 33 10.17 11.63 4.76
N GLU A 34 9.62 12.04 3.63
CA GLU A 34 10.34 12.79 2.59
C GLU A 34 9.44 13.91 2.08
N ASN A 35 9.86 15.18 2.26
CA ASN A 35 9.16 16.38 1.78
C ASN A 35 9.03 16.38 0.26
N ARG A 36 7.93 15.82 -0.26
CA ARG A 36 7.54 15.95 -1.66
C ARG A 36 7.11 17.39 -1.90
N LEU A 37 7.76 18.06 -2.84
CA LEU A 37 7.49 19.45 -3.21
C LEU A 37 6.08 19.64 -3.78
N ASP A 38 5.47 18.57 -4.29
CA ASP A 38 4.15 18.56 -4.91
C ASP A 38 3.38 17.31 -4.45
N ASP A 39 2.35 17.52 -3.61
CA ASP A 39 1.41 16.49 -3.16
C ASP A 39 0.05 16.59 -3.90
N GLU A 40 -0.06 17.42 -4.95
CA GLU A 40 -1.31 17.57 -5.72
C GLU A 40 -1.73 16.26 -6.38
N TRP A 41 -0.78 15.36 -6.63
CA TRP A 41 -1.02 14.04 -7.19
C TRP A 41 -1.62 13.02 -6.20
N CYS A 42 -1.56 13.27 -4.89
CA CYS A 42 -2.17 12.42 -3.87
C CYS A 42 -3.67 12.75 -3.75
N THR A 43 -4.45 12.31 -4.74
CA THR A 43 -5.91 12.40 -4.79
C THR A 43 -6.55 11.07 -4.41
N MET A 44 -7.84 11.08 -4.07
CA MET A 44 -8.57 9.86 -3.75
C MET A 44 -8.57 8.92 -4.96
N GLU A 45 -8.77 9.49 -6.15
CA GLU A 45 -8.84 8.74 -7.41
C GLU A 45 -7.49 8.08 -7.75
N SER A 46 -6.37 8.79 -7.57
CA SER A 46 -5.04 8.22 -7.85
C SER A 46 -4.72 7.09 -6.88
N VAL A 47 -4.94 7.30 -5.58
CA VAL A 47 -4.71 6.27 -4.55
C VAL A 47 -5.59 5.03 -4.79
N LEU A 48 -6.87 5.20 -5.14
CA LEU A 48 -7.75 4.09 -5.47
C LEU A 48 -7.28 3.34 -6.72
N SER A 49 -6.94 4.07 -7.79
CA SER A 49 -6.50 3.48 -9.05
C SER A 49 -5.19 2.70 -8.90
N GLU A 50 -4.19 3.30 -8.25
CA GLU A 50 -2.89 2.68 -8.03
C GLU A 50 -2.98 1.47 -7.13
N ASN A 51 -3.72 1.57 -6.03
CA ASN A 51 -3.87 0.45 -5.10
C ASN A 51 -4.61 -0.73 -5.76
N ALA A 52 -5.63 -0.45 -6.59
CA ALA A 52 -6.29 -1.49 -7.39
C ALA A 52 -5.33 -2.15 -8.39
N GLN A 53 -4.51 -1.35 -9.09
CA GLN A 53 -3.49 -1.85 -10.01
C GLN A 53 -2.43 -2.70 -9.29
N MET A 54 -1.99 -2.30 -8.10
CA MET A 54 -1.04 -3.06 -7.30
C MET A 54 -1.63 -4.40 -6.84
N LEU A 55 -2.92 -4.43 -6.46
CA LEU A 55 -3.60 -5.67 -6.13
C LEU A 55 -3.70 -6.62 -7.34
N GLU A 56 -4.00 -6.09 -8.53
CA GLU A 56 -4.00 -6.87 -9.76
C GLU A 56 -2.61 -7.47 -10.03
N PHE A 57 -1.55 -6.68 -9.90
CA PHE A 57 -0.18 -7.15 -10.09
C PHE A 57 0.24 -8.18 -9.04
N ALA A 58 -0.08 -7.96 -7.77
CA ALA A 58 0.21 -8.92 -6.71
C ALA A 58 -0.43 -10.28 -7.01
N LYS A 59 -1.71 -10.29 -7.44
CA LYS A 59 -2.41 -11.51 -7.88
C LYS A 59 -1.79 -12.12 -9.14
N LYS A 60 -1.51 -11.31 -10.16
CA LYS A 60 -0.97 -11.75 -11.46
C LYS A 60 0.41 -12.41 -11.33
N TYR A 61 1.26 -11.87 -10.47
CA TYR A 61 2.62 -12.36 -10.26
C TYR A 61 2.75 -13.27 -9.04
N ASN A 62 1.63 -13.63 -8.40
CA ASN A 62 1.56 -14.48 -7.21
C ASN A 62 2.52 -14.02 -6.09
N VAL A 63 2.57 -12.71 -5.88
CA VAL A 63 3.39 -12.07 -4.88
C VAL A 63 2.61 -11.99 -3.57
N ASN A 64 3.28 -12.17 -2.43
CA ASN A 64 2.63 -12.04 -1.13
C ASN A 64 2.11 -10.62 -0.95
N TYR A 65 0.86 -10.49 -0.50
CA TYR A 65 0.27 -9.22 -0.15
C TYR A 65 -0.55 -9.34 1.12
N ILE A 66 -0.68 -8.21 1.81
CA ILE A 66 -1.50 -8.04 3.01
C ILE A 66 -2.62 -7.10 2.62
N LEU A 67 -3.86 -7.58 2.76
CA LEU A 67 -5.04 -6.77 2.54
C LEU A 67 -5.46 -6.12 3.86
N ILE A 68 -5.53 -4.80 3.87
CA ILE A 68 -5.89 -3.96 5.00
C ILE A 68 -7.34 -3.49 4.78
N GLU A 69 -8.28 -4.02 5.57
CA GLU A 69 -9.71 -3.77 5.37
C GLU A 69 -10.28 -2.68 6.29
N ASP A 70 -9.91 -2.69 7.58
CA ASP A 70 -10.49 -1.79 8.60
C ASP A 70 -9.39 -1.06 9.40
N LYS A 71 -8.39 -1.80 9.87
CA LYS A 71 -7.29 -1.24 10.66
C LYS A 71 -5.96 -1.54 10.02
N TYR A 72 -5.04 -0.58 10.11
CA TYR A 72 -3.65 -0.75 9.73
C TYR A 72 -2.91 -1.68 10.71
N GLU A 73 -3.19 -2.98 10.61
CA GLU A 73 -2.57 -4.04 11.40
C GLU A 73 -1.81 -5.00 10.48
N ILE A 74 -0.50 -5.07 10.65
CA ILE A 74 0.39 -5.91 9.85
C ILE A 74 0.80 -7.12 10.68
N ASN A 75 0.22 -8.28 10.36
CA ASN A 75 0.52 -9.54 11.03
C ASN A 75 1.41 -10.42 10.14
N ILE A 76 2.72 -10.14 10.13
CA ILE A 76 3.73 -10.97 9.45
C ILE A 76 4.80 -11.45 10.41
N GLU A 77 5.21 -12.71 10.25
CA GLU A 77 6.40 -13.25 10.91
C GLU A 77 7.64 -12.85 10.09
N LEU A 78 8.39 -11.86 10.60
CA LEU A 78 9.64 -11.36 10.00
C LEU A 78 10.78 -12.37 10.19
#